data_AF-A0A519Z3E1-F1
#
_entry.id   AF-A0A519Z3E1-F1
#
_cell.length_a   1.000
_cell.length_b   1.000
_cell.length_c   1.000
_cell.angle_alpha   90.00
_cell.angle_beta   90.00
_cell.angle_gamma   90.00
#
_symmetry.space_group_name_H-M   'P 1'
#
loop_
_entity.id
_entity.type
_entity.pdbx_description
1 polymer ?
#
loop_
_entity_poly.entity_id
_entity_poly.type
_entity_poly.pdbx_seq_one_letter_code
_entity_poly.pdbx_strand_id
1 'polypeptide(L)'
;MSFHFRLLLLAALGLPFAALSQARPALTDTAHTEPDQELDDFRGRYEGIHTFSPQMRGVRAANKTVYWVSSDGQQLSAYQDGKQLWLTEVVVPFKAEIPDAHIKSLALASAIIFVNLGPRGMAEVDRKTGR
;
A
#
# COMPACT_ATOMS: atom_id res chain seq x y z
N MET A 1 -54.91 -21.44 34.62
CA MET A 1 -55.51 -20.77 33.45
C MET A 1 -54.39 -20.41 32.49
N SER A 2 -54.29 -21.16 31.38
CA SER A 2 -53.34 -20.94 30.30
C SER A 2 -53.77 -19.76 29.44
N PHE A 3 -52.84 -18.92 28.99
CA PHE A 3 -52.98 -18.18 27.74
C PHE A 3 -51.63 -18.05 27.03
N HIS A 4 -51.58 -18.63 25.83
CA HIS A 4 -50.51 -18.55 24.84
C HIS A 4 -50.44 -17.14 24.24
N PHE A 5 -49.24 -16.63 23.94
CA PHE A 5 -49.10 -15.65 22.85
C PHE A 5 -47.75 -15.72 22.14
N ARG A 6 -47.78 -16.45 21.01
CA ARG A 6 -47.17 -16.19 19.70
C ARG A 6 -45.72 -15.65 19.62
N LEU A 7 -44.86 -16.62 19.31
CA LEU A 7 -43.71 -16.54 18.40
C LEU A 7 -43.97 -15.60 17.20
N LEU A 8 -43.12 -14.60 17.01
CA LEU A 8 -43.00 -13.84 15.76
C LEU A 8 -41.59 -14.07 15.19
N LEU A 9 -41.50 -15.03 14.28
CA LEU A 9 -40.40 -15.17 13.33
C LEU A 9 -40.41 -13.96 12.39
N LEU A 10 -39.46 -13.05 12.54
CA LEU A 10 -39.05 -12.18 11.44
C LEU A 10 -37.85 -12.82 10.73
N ALA A 11 -38.17 -13.55 9.68
CA ALA A 11 -37.23 -13.93 8.64
C ALA A 11 -36.83 -12.65 7.87
N ALA A 12 -35.77 -11.98 8.32
CA ALA A 12 -35.14 -10.91 7.56
C ALA A 12 -34.25 -11.54 6.47
N LEU A 13 -34.86 -11.73 5.29
CA LEU A 13 -34.28 -11.55 3.97
C LEU A 13 -32.76 -11.77 3.87
N GLY A 14 -32.40 -12.99 3.46
CA GLY A 14 -31.12 -13.28 2.84
C GLY A 14 -30.98 -12.49 1.54
N LEU A 15 -30.40 -11.30 1.63
CA LEU A 15 -29.78 -10.66 0.48
C LEU A 15 -28.40 -11.28 0.32
N PRO A 16 -28.08 -11.89 -0.84
CA PRO A 16 -26.70 -12.19 -1.13
C PRO A 16 -25.99 -10.84 -1.22
N PHE A 17 -25.14 -10.54 -0.25
CA PHE A 17 -24.06 -9.58 -0.43
C PHE A 17 -23.19 -10.15 -1.55
N ALA A 18 -23.59 -9.89 -2.79
CA ALA A 18 -22.70 -9.97 -3.92
C ALA A 18 -21.62 -8.94 -3.61
N ALA A 19 -20.50 -9.45 -3.09
CA ALA A 19 -19.29 -8.69 -2.95
C ALA A 19 -19.01 -8.10 -4.34
N LEU A 20 -19.31 -6.82 -4.51
CA LEU A 20 -18.67 -6.00 -5.51
C LEU A 20 -17.19 -6.03 -5.13
N SER A 21 -16.48 -7.06 -5.59
CA SER A 21 -15.06 -6.96 -5.85
C SER A 21 -14.94 -5.83 -6.86
N GLN A 22 -14.87 -4.59 -6.35
CA GLN A 22 -14.33 -3.49 -7.10
C GLN A 22 -12.97 -3.99 -7.58
N ALA A 23 -12.88 -4.31 -8.87
CA ALA A 23 -11.64 -4.61 -9.52
C ALA A 23 -10.74 -3.39 -9.28
N ARG A 24 -9.84 -3.52 -8.30
CA ARG A 24 -8.89 -2.47 -7.97
C ARG A 24 -8.06 -2.23 -9.23
N PRO A 25 -7.83 -0.97 -9.60
CA PRO A 25 -7.18 -0.65 -10.86
C PRO A 25 -5.81 -1.35 -10.93
N ALA A 26 -5.57 -2.07 -12.02
CA ALA A 26 -4.23 -2.45 -12.41
C ALA A 26 -3.40 -1.17 -12.56
N LEU A 27 -2.11 -1.22 -12.23
CA LEU A 27 -1.22 -0.07 -12.44
C LEU A 27 -1.02 0.12 -13.95
N THR A 28 -1.93 0.87 -14.58
CA THR A 28 -1.93 1.16 -16.01
C THR A 28 -0.96 2.28 -16.39
N ASP A 29 -0.49 3.04 -15.40
CA ASP A 29 0.37 4.20 -15.62
C ASP A 29 1.74 4.01 -14.97
N THR A 30 2.70 3.57 -15.78
CA THR A 30 4.11 3.49 -15.40
C THR A 30 4.88 4.74 -15.82
N ALA A 31 4.25 5.74 -16.42
CA ALA A 31 4.92 6.99 -16.83
C ALA A 31 5.31 7.85 -15.62
N HIS A 32 4.66 7.64 -14.48
CA HIS A 32 4.90 8.34 -13.21
C HIS A 32 5.75 7.54 -12.22
N THR A 33 6.67 6.73 -12.77
CA THR A 33 7.61 5.92 -11.98
C THR A 33 9.04 6.32 -12.30
N GLU A 34 9.90 6.33 -11.29
CA GLU A 34 11.33 6.49 -11.50
C GLU A 34 11.91 5.29 -12.28
N PRO A 35 13.01 5.47 -13.04
CA PRO A 35 13.72 4.37 -13.70
C PRO A 35 14.20 3.32 -12.69
N ASP A 36 14.44 2.07 -13.12
CA ASP A 36 14.83 0.95 -12.24
C ASP A 36 16.10 1.27 -11.43
N GLN A 37 16.01 1.11 -10.10
CA GLN A 37 17.03 1.54 -9.14
C GLN A 37 17.85 0.37 -8.58
N GLU A 38 17.47 -0.88 -8.89
CA GLU A 38 18.21 -2.06 -8.44
C GLU A 38 19.16 -2.62 -9.52
N LEU A 39 19.23 -1.95 -10.67
CA LEU A 39 20.15 -2.26 -11.75
C LEU A 39 21.32 -1.27 -11.76
N ASP A 40 22.30 -1.48 -10.89
CA ASP A 40 23.67 -1.07 -11.18
C ASP A 40 24.66 -2.11 -10.62
N ASP A 41 24.98 -3.07 -11.48
CA ASP A 41 26.24 -3.82 -11.63
C ASP A 41 27.10 -4.17 -10.39
N PHE A 42 26.51 -4.32 -9.20
CA PHE A 42 27.16 -4.78 -7.97
C PHE A 42 28.39 -3.95 -7.54
N ARG A 43 28.53 -2.70 -7.99
CA ARG A 43 29.63 -1.80 -7.56
C ARG A 43 29.41 -1.16 -6.18
N GLY A 44 28.39 -1.60 -5.45
CA GLY A 44 28.22 -1.30 -4.03
C GLY A 44 27.79 0.13 -3.73
N ARG A 45 27.18 0.83 -4.68
CA ARG A 45 26.50 2.11 -4.42
C ARG A 45 25.00 1.91 -4.44
N TYR A 46 24.41 2.16 -3.28
CA TYR A 46 22.99 2.11 -3.04
C TYR A 46 22.39 3.44 -3.54
N GLU A 47 21.81 3.44 -4.73
CA GLU A 47 21.05 4.58 -5.27
C GLU A 47 19.56 4.34 -4.98
N GLY A 48 18.77 5.18 -4.34
CA GLY A 48 18.93 6.44 -3.63
C GLY A 48 17.66 6.62 -2.79
N ILE A 49 17.54 7.72 -2.04
CA ILE A 49 16.31 8.05 -1.33
C ILE A 49 15.30 8.59 -2.36
N HIS A 50 14.23 7.84 -2.67
CA HIS A 50 13.21 8.25 -3.64
C HIS A 50 12.26 9.24 -3.01
N THR A 51 12.22 10.47 -3.50
CA THR A 51 11.34 11.51 -2.93
C THR A 51 10.08 11.63 -3.78
N PHE A 52 8.91 11.50 -3.14
CA PHE A 52 7.65 11.54 -3.88
C PHE A 52 7.18 12.96 -4.17
N SER A 53 6.60 13.12 -5.36
CA SER A 53 5.87 14.31 -5.78
C SER A 53 4.47 13.92 -6.28
N PRO A 54 3.55 14.88 -6.45
CA PRO A 54 2.23 14.57 -7.03
C PRO A 54 2.32 13.90 -8.42
N GLN A 55 3.38 14.15 -9.17
CA GLN A 55 3.60 13.64 -10.53
C GLN A 55 4.44 12.35 -10.56
N MET A 56 5.16 12.01 -9.49
CA MET A 56 6.06 10.85 -9.41
C MET A 56 5.81 10.14 -8.08
N ARG A 57 5.07 9.03 -8.15
CA ARG A 57 4.57 8.31 -6.97
C ARG A 57 4.94 6.83 -6.95
N GLY A 58 5.67 6.37 -7.97
CA GLY A 58 6.13 4.99 -8.03
C GLY A 58 7.64 4.88 -8.16
N VAL A 59 8.18 3.83 -7.58
CA VAL A 59 9.58 3.43 -7.66
C VAL A 59 9.65 2.08 -8.35
N ARG A 60 10.42 1.98 -9.45
CA ARG A 60 10.70 0.70 -10.11
C ARG A 60 11.86 0.01 -9.39
N ALA A 61 11.68 -1.27 -9.14
CA ALA A 61 12.65 -2.16 -8.54
C ALA A 61 12.86 -3.40 -9.41
N ALA A 62 13.76 -4.30 -8.98
CA ALA A 62 14.05 -5.52 -9.71
C ALA A 62 12.79 -6.38 -9.93
N ASN A 63 12.90 -7.29 -10.89
CA ASN A 63 11.83 -8.22 -11.29
C ASN A 63 10.55 -7.50 -11.73
N LYS A 64 10.68 -6.29 -12.30
CA LYS A 64 9.55 -5.45 -12.75
C LYS A 64 8.57 -5.12 -11.63
N THR A 65 9.06 -5.06 -10.40
CA THR A 65 8.24 -4.66 -9.25
C THR A 65 8.13 -3.14 -9.24
N VAL A 66 6.93 -2.62 -8.98
CA VAL A 66 6.70 -1.19 -8.76
C VAL A 66 6.14 -1.00 -7.36
N TYR A 67 6.83 -0.20 -6.55
CA TYR A 67 6.32 0.28 -5.28
C TYR A 67 5.63 1.61 -5.50
N TRP A 68 4.35 1.71 -5.16
CA TRP A 68 3.50 2.84 -5.50
C TRP A 68 2.85 3.44 -4.27
N VAL A 69 3.00 4.75 -4.12
CA VAL A 69 2.42 5.52 -3.03
C VAL A 69 1.10 6.14 -3.47
N SER A 70 0.07 6.04 -2.63
CA SER A 70 -1.23 6.66 -2.89
C SER A 70 -1.14 8.18 -3.00
N SER A 71 -2.11 8.82 -3.67
CA SER A 71 -2.12 10.29 -3.83
C SER A 71 -2.13 11.07 -2.53
N ASP A 72 -2.70 10.51 -1.48
CA ASP A 72 -2.76 11.10 -0.14
C ASP A 72 -1.52 10.76 0.70
N GLY A 73 -0.56 10.00 0.17
CA GLY A 73 0.67 9.62 0.85
C GLY A 73 0.46 8.68 2.04
N GLN A 74 -0.69 7.99 2.14
CA GLN A 74 -0.99 7.13 3.29
C GLN A 74 -0.67 5.65 3.07
N GLN A 75 -0.78 5.19 1.83
CA GLN A 75 -0.67 3.79 1.47
C GLN A 75 0.56 3.53 0.62
N LEU A 76 1.15 2.36 0.81
CA LEU A 76 2.16 1.80 -0.07
C LEU A 76 1.63 0.50 -0.68
N SER A 77 1.79 0.34 -1.98
CA SER A 77 1.40 -0.86 -2.71
C SER A 77 2.56 -1.40 -3.51
N ALA A 78 2.65 -2.73 -3.64
CA ALA A 78 3.55 -3.35 -4.60
C ALA A 78 2.77 -3.92 -5.77
N TYR A 79 3.27 -3.69 -6.98
CA TYR A 79 2.76 -4.26 -8.22
C TYR A 79 3.86 -5.04 -8.92
N GLN A 80 3.51 -6.11 -9.60
CA GLN A 80 4.39 -6.84 -10.52
C GLN A 80 3.59 -7.24 -11.75
N ASP A 81 4.14 -6.95 -12.94
CA ASP A 81 3.47 -7.17 -14.23
C ASP A 81 2.01 -6.62 -14.25
N GLY A 82 1.82 -5.44 -13.66
CA GLY A 82 0.52 -4.75 -13.56
C GLY A 82 -0.44 -5.30 -12.51
N LYS A 83 -0.12 -6.42 -11.86
CA LYS A 83 -0.92 -7.02 -10.79
C LYS A 83 -0.47 -6.53 -9.42
N GLN A 84 -1.40 -6.12 -8.57
CA GLN A 84 -1.10 -5.77 -7.18
C GLN A 84 -0.75 -7.04 -6.39
N LEU A 85 0.43 -7.03 -5.75
CA LEU A 85 0.90 -8.09 -4.86
C LEU A 85 0.37 -7.86 -3.44
N TRP A 86 0.53 -6.63 -2.93
CA TRP A 86 0.08 -6.22 -1.60
C TRP A 86 -0.18 -4.71 -1.54
N LEU A 87 -0.88 -4.29 -0.49
CA LEU A 87 -1.14 -2.89 -0.14
C LEU A 87 -1.18 -2.75 1.38
N THR A 88 -0.56 -1.70 1.89
CA THR A 88 -0.41 -1.44 3.32
C THR A 88 -0.70 0.01 3.65
N GLU A 89 -1.49 0.21 4.70
CA GLU A 89 -1.76 1.51 5.34
C GLU A 89 -0.59 1.90 6.24
N VAL A 90 0.48 2.44 5.66
CA VAL A 90 1.74 2.69 6.40
C VAL A 90 1.57 3.80 7.44
N VAL A 91 0.76 4.82 7.16
CA VAL A 91 0.63 6.01 8.01
C VAL A 91 -0.28 5.80 9.22
N VAL A 92 -1.31 4.97 9.09
CA VAL A 92 -2.37 4.81 10.11
C VAL A 92 -1.82 4.51 11.52
N PRO A 93 -0.85 3.60 11.71
CA PRO A 93 -0.29 3.31 13.03
C PRO A 93 0.40 4.50 13.70
N PHE A 94 0.91 5.46 12.92
CA PHE A 94 1.72 6.57 13.42
C PHE A 94 0.92 7.84 13.69
N LYS A 95 -0.35 7.92 13.25
CA LYS A 95 -1.15 9.15 13.35
C LYS A 95 -1.34 9.69 14.77
N ALA A 96 -1.33 8.82 15.77
CA ALA A 96 -1.47 9.24 17.18
C ALA A 96 -0.23 10.04 17.66
N GLU A 97 0.95 9.70 17.16
CA GLU A 97 2.23 10.30 17.56
C GLU A 97 2.71 11.37 16.58
N ILE A 98 2.36 11.21 15.30
CA ILE A 98 2.76 12.06 14.19
C ILE A 98 1.48 12.42 13.40
N PRO A 99 0.70 13.42 13.83
CA PRO A 99 -0.58 13.76 13.22
C PRO A 99 -0.49 14.08 11.72
N ASP A 100 0.61 14.71 11.29
CA ASP A 100 0.87 15.09 9.90
C ASP A 100 1.70 14.04 9.13
N ALA A 101 1.76 12.80 9.62
CA ALA A 101 2.51 11.72 8.96
C ALA A 101 1.98 11.48 7.54
N HIS A 102 2.92 11.35 6.61
CA HIS A 102 2.67 10.94 5.24
C HIS A 102 3.98 10.45 4.63
N ILE A 103 3.87 9.53 3.67
CA ILE A 103 5.01 8.95 2.99
C ILE A 103 5.71 10.03 2.16
N LYS A 104 6.93 10.39 2.56
CA LYS A 104 7.79 11.38 1.90
C LYS A 104 8.75 10.74 0.92
N SER A 105 9.37 9.64 1.34
CA SER A 105 10.37 8.96 0.54
C SER A 105 10.48 7.48 0.86
N LEU A 106 11.02 6.69 -0.08
CA LEU A 106 11.42 5.30 0.14
C LEU A 106 12.92 5.12 -0.05
N ALA A 107 13.48 4.12 0.64
CA ALA A 107 14.77 3.53 0.30
C ALA A 107 14.62 2.00 0.28
N LEU A 108 15.11 1.35 -0.78
CA LEU A 108 14.89 -0.08 -1.04
C LEU A 108 16.10 -0.92 -0.65
N ALA A 109 15.96 -1.76 0.40
CA ALA A 109 17.05 -2.54 0.98
C ALA A 109 16.79 -4.04 0.93
N SER A 110 17.25 -4.76 -0.09
CA SER A 110 17.16 -6.24 -0.18
C SER A 110 15.76 -6.81 0.13
N ALA A 111 15.41 -7.04 1.40
CA ALA A 111 14.10 -7.53 1.85
C ALA A 111 13.16 -6.43 2.43
N ILE A 112 13.66 -5.24 2.73
CA ILE A 112 12.95 -4.17 3.46
C ILE A 112 12.82 -2.93 2.58
N ILE A 113 11.73 -2.19 2.77
CA ILE A 113 11.54 -0.82 2.30
C ILE A 113 11.56 0.08 3.53
N PHE A 114 12.51 1.00 3.58
CA PHE A 114 12.50 2.07 4.57
C PHE A 114 11.61 3.20 4.08
N VAL A 115 10.57 3.51 4.84
CA VAL A 115 9.57 4.51 4.51
C VAL A 115 9.75 5.72 5.43
N ASN A 116 10.09 6.87 4.86
CA ASN A 116 10.14 8.12 5.61
C ASN A 116 8.72 8.71 5.71
N LEU A 117 8.24 8.97 6.92
CA LEU A 117 6.91 9.49 7.23
C LEU A 117 6.92 10.99 7.61
N GLY A 118 7.96 11.72 7.23
CA GLY A 118 8.20 13.11 7.59
C GLY A 118 9.40 13.30 8.52
N PRO A 119 9.57 14.49 9.13
CA PRO A 119 10.80 14.86 9.85
C PRO A 119 11.16 13.96 11.04
N ARG A 120 10.22 13.17 11.56
CA ARG A 120 10.38 12.40 12.80
C ARG A 120 9.85 10.96 12.71
N GLY A 121 9.42 10.52 11.53
CA GLY A 121 8.76 9.23 11.38
C GLY A 121 9.47 8.35 10.37
N MET A 122 9.66 7.08 10.74
CA MET A 122 10.16 6.05 9.84
C MET A 122 9.38 4.76 10.08
N ALA A 123 9.09 4.04 9.00
CA ALA A 123 8.55 2.70 9.04
C ALA A 123 9.42 1.76 8.20
N GLU A 124 9.40 0.49 8.56
CA GLU A 124 9.98 -0.59 7.77
C GLU A 124 8.84 -1.41 7.22
N VAL A 125 8.91 -1.76 5.94
CA VAL A 125 7.91 -2.59 5.27
C VAL A 125 8.60 -3.76 4.59
N ASP A 126 8.17 -4.98 4.90
CA ASP A 126 8.67 -6.18 4.22
C ASP A 126 8.27 -6.19 2.74
N ARG A 127 9.24 -6.30 1.83
CA ARG A 127 9.03 -6.20 0.38
C ARG A 127 8.13 -7.29 -0.18
N LYS A 128 8.07 -8.45 0.47
CA LYS A 128 7.32 -9.62 0.00
C LYS A 128 5.87 -9.59 0.46
N THR A 129 5.62 -9.11 1.68
CA THR A 129 4.33 -9.24 2.37
C THR A 129 3.64 -7.92 2.61
N GLY A 130 4.37 -6.80 2.56
CA GLY A 130 3.87 -5.47 2.90
C GLY A 130 3.65 -5.24 4.39
N ARG A 131 4.11 -6.14 5.27
CA ARG A 131 3.94 -5.99 6.71
C ARG A 131 4.93 -5.03 7.33
#